data_AF-A0A7R9P244-F1
#
_entry.id   AF-A0A7R9P244-F1
#
_cell.length_a   1.000
_cell.length_b   1.000
_cell.length_c   1.000
_cell.angle_alpha   90.00
_cell.angle_beta   90.00
_cell.angle_gamma   90.00
#
_symmetry.space_group_name_H-M   'P 1'
#
loop_
_entity.id
_entity.type
_entity.pdbx_description
1 polymer ?
#
loop_
_entity_poly.entity_id
_entity_poly.type
_entity_poly.pdbx_seq_one_letter_code
_entity_poly.pdbx_strand_id
1 'polypeptide(L)'
;MCRLVLVTWWRSRLTAKYWLKAVKGHNSPREFLVTQGPLHSTRDDFWRMCWESNSRAIIMLTNCIEKGREKCDHYWPYDTLPVYYGDICVTLLNESHYPHWSISEFMMCQ
;
A
#
# COMPACT_ATOMS: atom_id res chain seq x y z
N MET A 1 4.15 10.43 -11.52
CA MET A 1 3.33 9.23 -11.82
C MET A 1 3.42 8.37 -10.58
N CYS A 2 2.37 8.33 -9.77
CA CYS A 2 2.39 7.60 -8.50
C CYS A 2 2.28 6.11 -8.80
N ARG A 3 3.40 5.41 -8.73
CA ARG A 3 3.43 3.95 -8.89
C ARG A 3 3.67 3.35 -7.52
N LEU A 4 2.65 2.69 -6.99
CA LEU A 4 2.78 1.82 -5.84
C LEU A 4 2.91 0.39 -6.39
N VAL A 5 3.96 -0.32 -5.99
CA VAL A 5 4.13 -1.74 -6.31
C VAL A 5 3.88 -2.53 -5.04
N LEU A 6 2.77 -3.26 -5.00
CA LEU A 6 2.50 -4.26 -3.98
C LEU A 6 3.09 -5.59 -4.45
N VAL A 7 3.92 -6.21 -3.63
CA VAL A 7 4.50 -7.53 -3.93
C VAL A 7 3.69 -8.58 -3.17
N THR A 8 2.94 -9.40 -3.91
CA THR A 8 2.09 -10.44 -3.33
C THR A 8 1.89 -11.62 -4.28
N TRP A 9 1.67 -12.80 -3.68
CA TRP A 9 1.33 -14.02 -4.39
C TRP A 9 -0.18 -14.21 -4.37
N TRP A 10 -0.83 -14.05 -5.52
CA TRP A 10 -2.29 -14.01 -5.66
C TRP A 10 -2.96 -15.38 -5.55
N ARG A 11 -3.88 -15.54 -4.58
CA ARG A 11 -5.01 -16.48 -4.66
C ARG A 11 -6.31 -15.69 -4.86
N SER A 12 -7.11 -16.14 -5.82
CA SER A 12 -8.29 -15.46 -6.36
C SER A 12 -9.39 -15.17 -5.34
N ARG A 13 -9.65 -13.88 -5.09
CA ARG A 13 -10.96 -13.21 -4.86
C ARG A 13 -10.66 -11.80 -4.34
N LEU A 14 -10.77 -10.78 -5.18
CA LEU A 14 -10.60 -9.40 -4.73
C LEU A 14 -11.52 -8.50 -5.56
N THR A 15 -12.41 -7.81 -4.87
CA THR A 15 -13.36 -6.82 -5.39
C THR A 15 -12.77 -5.41 -5.34
N ALA A 16 -11.50 -5.24 -5.70
CA ALA A 16 -10.89 -3.91 -5.83
C ALA A 16 -11.31 -3.28 -7.16
N LYS A 17 -12.37 -2.47 -7.12
CA LYS A 17 -12.68 -1.51 -8.19
C LYS A 17 -11.65 -0.36 -8.10
N TYR A 18 -11.24 0.13 -9.28
CA TYR A 18 -10.28 1.22 -9.56
C TYR A 18 -8.81 0.81 -9.75
N TRP A 19 -8.39 0.83 -11.02
CA TRP A 19 -7.03 0.82 -11.58
C TRP A 19 -5.95 -0.13 -11.01
N LEU A 20 -6.33 -1.31 -10.54
CA LEU A 20 -5.41 -2.41 -10.24
C LEU A 20 -4.96 -3.13 -11.53
N LYS A 21 -3.65 -3.27 -11.74
CA LYS A 21 -3.08 -4.16 -12.77
C LYS A 21 -2.15 -5.18 -12.14
N ALA A 22 -2.45 -6.46 -12.32
CA ALA A 22 -1.49 -7.52 -12.05
C ALA A 22 -0.43 -7.52 -13.16
N VAL A 23 0.84 -7.52 -12.78
CA VAL A 23 1.99 -7.48 -13.69
C VAL A 23 2.86 -8.71 -13.48
N LYS A 24 3.31 -9.27 -14.60
CA LYS A 24 4.27 -10.37 -14.63
C LYS A 24 5.62 -9.88 -14.13
N GLY A 25 6.17 -10.57 -13.15
CA GLY A 25 7.57 -10.44 -12.79
C GLY A 25 8.42 -11.55 -13.42
N HIS A 26 9.68 -11.61 -13.01
CA HIS A 26 10.65 -12.57 -13.56
C HIS A 26 10.27 -14.01 -13.18
N ASN A 27 9.79 -14.21 -11.95
CA ASN A 27 9.56 -15.54 -11.39
C ASN A 27 8.10 -16.00 -11.55
N SER A 28 7.16 -15.07 -11.74
CA SER A 28 5.73 -15.38 -11.86
C SER A 28 4.96 -14.43 -12.79
N PRO A 29 3.97 -14.93 -13.56
CA PRO A 29 3.10 -14.10 -14.40
C PRO A 29 2.21 -13.10 -13.64
N ARG A 30 2.11 -13.19 -12.30
CA ARG A 30 1.35 -12.26 -11.44
C ARG A 30 2.09 -12.05 -10.12
N GLU A 31 3.25 -11.41 -10.21
CA GLU A 31 4.16 -11.18 -9.08
C GLU A 31 3.89 -9.83 -8.39
N PHE A 32 3.36 -8.87 -9.16
CA PHE A 32 3.17 -7.50 -8.70
C PHE A 32 1.73 -7.05 -8.92
N LEU A 33 1.20 -6.36 -7.93
CA LEU A 33 -0.02 -5.57 -8.04
C LEU A 33 0.40 -4.10 -8.16
N VAL A 34 0.07 -3.48 -9.29
CA VAL A 34 0.34 -2.07 -9.53
C VAL A 34 -0.96 -1.29 -9.36
N THR A 35 -0.92 -0.27 -8.52
CA THR A 35 -2.06 0.61 -8.25
C THR A 35 -1.60 2.09 -8.20
N GLN A 36 -2.59 2.99 -8.28
CA GLN A 36 -2.40 4.40 -7.96
C GLN A 36 -2.17 4.57 -6.45
N GLY A 37 -1.49 5.66 -6.06
CA GLY A 37 -1.49 6.10 -4.66
C GLY A 37 -2.92 6.32 -4.13
N PRO A 38 -3.24 5.89 -2.90
CA PRO A 38 -4.55 6.09 -2.30
C PRO A 38 -4.96 7.56 -2.27
N LEU A 39 -6.23 7.81 -2.55
CA LEU A 39 -6.90 9.07 -2.27
C LEU A 39 -7.50 9.02 -0.86
N HIS A 40 -7.82 10.18 -0.30
CA HIS A 40 -8.48 10.27 1.00
C HIS A 40 -9.68 9.33 1.16
N SER A 41 -10.52 9.24 0.11
CA SER A 41 -11.72 8.41 0.07
C SER A 41 -11.49 6.92 -0.19
N THR A 42 -10.25 6.50 -0.50
CA THR A 42 -9.92 5.11 -0.90
C THR A 42 -8.84 4.47 -0.03
N ARG A 43 -8.52 5.05 1.14
CA ARG A 43 -7.53 4.48 2.07
C ARG A 43 -7.99 3.14 2.65
N ASP A 44 -9.27 3.03 2.95
CA ASP A 44 -9.89 1.80 3.48
C ASP A 44 -9.82 0.67 2.45
N ASP A 45 -10.19 0.97 1.20
CA ASP A 45 -10.10 0.02 0.09
C ASP A 45 -8.65 -0.40 -0.17
N PHE A 46 -7.69 0.51 0.02
CA PHE A 46 -6.27 0.21 -0.15
C PHE A 46 -5.78 -0.82 0.87
N TRP A 47 -6.08 -0.66 2.16
CA TRP A 47 -5.68 -1.61 3.19
C TRP A 47 -6.44 -2.93 3.11
N ARG A 48 -7.74 -2.88 2.78
CA ARG A 48 -8.51 -4.09 2.47
C ARG A 48 -7.87 -4.87 1.32
N MET A 49 -7.47 -4.19 0.25
CA MET A 49 -6.75 -4.82 -0.87
C MET A 49 -5.42 -5.44 -0.41
N CYS A 50 -4.64 -4.75 0.43
CA CYS A 50 -3.38 -5.30 0.96
C CYS A 50 -3.63 -6.59 1.78
N TRP A 51 -4.66 -6.58 2.62
CA TRP A 51 -5.05 -7.73 3.43
C TRP A 51 -5.55 -8.90 2.58
N GLU A 52 -6.56 -8.69 1.72
CA GLU A 52 -7.17 -9.74 0.88
C GLU A 52 -6.18 -10.32 -0.14
N SER A 53 -5.24 -9.52 -0.64
CA SER A 53 -4.19 -9.99 -1.55
C SER A 53 -3.03 -10.68 -0.84
N ASN A 54 -3.03 -10.73 0.50
CA ASN A 54 -1.91 -11.19 1.32
C ASN A 54 -0.59 -10.49 0.93
N SER A 55 -0.66 -9.16 0.80
CA SER A 55 0.49 -8.31 0.49
C SER A 55 1.54 -8.37 1.59
N ARG A 56 2.78 -8.72 1.23
CA ARG A 56 3.89 -8.74 2.19
C ARG A 56 4.73 -7.47 2.16
N ALA A 57 4.65 -6.70 1.08
CA ALA A 57 5.42 -5.48 0.93
C ALA A 57 4.65 -4.45 0.09
N ILE A 58 4.79 -3.19 0.50
CA ILE A 58 4.27 -2.00 -0.17
C ILE A 58 5.46 -1.16 -0.60
N ILE A 59 5.62 -0.91 -1.90
CA ILE A 59 6.71 -0.09 -2.45
C ILE A 59 6.14 1.22 -2.96
N MET A 60 6.33 2.31 -2.22
CA MET A 60 5.90 3.65 -2.58
C MET A 60 7.03 4.39 -3.32
N LEU A 61 6.79 4.73 -4.59
CA LEU A 61 7.82 5.33 -5.47
C LEU A 61 7.74 6.87 -5.58
N THR A 62 6.88 7.52 -4.79
CA THR A 62 6.58 8.96 -4.90
C THR A 62 6.28 9.54 -3.53
N ASN A 63 6.56 10.82 -3.33
CA ASN A 63 6.12 11.53 -2.14
C ASN A 63 4.62 11.87 -2.27
N CYS A 64 3.93 12.00 -1.13
CA CYS A 64 2.52 12.44 -1.09
C CYS A 64 2.29 13.79 -1.76
N ILE A 65 3.30 14.67 -1.77
CA ILE A 65 3.26 15.98 -2.41
C ILE A 65 4.46 16.12 -3.35
N GLU A 66 4.19 16.45 -4.62
CA GLU A 66 5.21 16.75 -5.63
C GLU A 66 4.93 18.10 -6.27
N LYS A 67 5.90 19.02 -6.28
CA LYS A 67 5.78 20.36 -6.89
C LYS A 67 4.52 21.12 -6.41
N GLY A 68 4.19 21.01 -5.12
CA GLY A 68 3.03 21.63 -4.50
C GLY A 68 1.68 21.01 -4.86
N ARG A 69 1.66 19.86 -5.54
CA ARG A 69 0.44 19.11 -5.85
C ARG A 69 0.40 17.82 -5.05
N GLU A 70 -0.75 17.57 -4.42
CA GLU A 70 -1.03 16.29 -3.79
C GLU A 70 -1.08 15.17 -4.84
N LYS A 71 -0.43 14.06 -4.53
CA LYS A 71 -0.20 12.90 -5.38
C LYS A 71 -0.78 11.62 -4.78
N CYS A 72 -0.76 11.55 -3.45
CA CYS A 72 -1.20 10.43 -2.65
C CYS A 72 -1.56 11.00 -1.29
N ASP A 73 -2.71 10.61 -0.73
CA ASP A 73 -3.01 10.93 0.66
C ASP A 73 -2.08 10.14 1.58
N HIS A 74 -1.88 10.60 2.80
CA HIS A 74 -1.18 9.82 3.82
C HIS A 74 -2.10 8.68 4.27
N TYR A 75 -1.69 7.45 3.99
CA TYR A 75 -2.53 6.27 4.17
C TYR A 75 -2.01 5.30 5.23
N TRP A 76 -0.96 5.63 5.98
CA TRP A 76 -0.46 4.79 7.08
C TRP A 76 -0.52 5.54 8.42
N PRO A 77 -0.35 4.86 9.57
CA PRO A 77 -0.30 5.51 10.87
C PRO A 77 0.86 6.51 10.99
N TYR A 78 0.62 7.65 11.64
CA TYR A 78 1.66 8.65 11.92
C TYR A 78 2.61 8.24 13.07
N ASP A 79 2.13 7.38 13.95
CA ASP A 79 2.85 6.90 15.13
C ASP A 79 2.48 5.43 15.40
N THR A 80 2.91 4.91 16.57
CA THR A 80 2.71 3.52 16.96
C THR A 80 1.29 3.24 17.49
N LEU A 81 0.38 4.22 17.49
CA LEU A 81 -1.01 3.98 17.86
C LEU A 81 -1.73 3.25 16.73
N PRO A 82 -2.56 2.24 17.05
CA PRO A 82 -3.35 1.54 16.03
C PRO A 82 -4.35 2.48 15.34
N VAL A 83 -4.44 2.39 14.01
CA VAL A 83 -5.40 3.13 13.19
C VAL A 83 -6.28 2.15 12.42
N TYR A 84 -7.59 2.43 12.38
CA TYR A 84 -8.56 1.61 11.66
C TYR A 84 -8.87 2.19 10.29
N TYR A 85 -8.79 1.34 9.27
CA TYR A 85 -9.15 1.59 7.88
C TYR A 85 -10.29 0.64 7.51
N GLY A 86 -11.52 1.07 7.78
CA GLY A 86 -12.68 0.18 7.82
C GLY A 86 -12.55 -0.87 8.93
N ASP A 87 -12.49 -2.13 8.53
CA ASP A 87 -12.35 -3.31 9.40
C ASP A 87 -10.90 -3.77 9.58
N ILE A 88 -9.95 -3.14 8.89
CA ILE A 88 -8.52 -3.46 9.02
C ILE A 88 -7.86 -2.49 9.99
N CYS A 89 -7.27 -3.01 11.06
CA CYS A 89 -6.44 -2.28 11.99
C CYS A 89 -4.97 -2.37 11.58
N VAL A 90 -4.30 -1.22 11.49
CA VAL A 90 -2.89 -1.10 11.09
C VAL A 90 -2.12 -0.38 12.17
N THR A 91 -1.00 -0.97 12.59
CA THR A 91 -0.11 -0.40 13.60
C THR A 91 1.29 -0.27 13.02
N LEU A 92 1.90 0.92 13.13
CA LEU A 92 3.31 1.12 12.84
C LEU A 92 4.15 0.50 13.96
N LEU A 93 5.04 -0.42 13.61
CA LEU A 93 5.94 -1.08 14.56
C LEU A 93 7.28 -0.36 14.65
N ASN A 94 7.81 0.03 13.49
CA ASN A 94 9.14 0.60 13.36
C ASN A 94 9.23 1.43 12.08
N GLU A 95 10.05 2.47 12.12
CA GLU A 95 10.36 3.28 10.94
C GLU A 95 11.86 3.58 10.90
N SER A 96 12.49 3.20 9.81
CA SER A 96 13.91 3.44 9.55
C SER A 96 14.06 4.42 8.40
N HIS A 97 14.79 5.50 8.65
CA HIS A 97 15.04 6.56 7.67
C HIS A 97 16.45 6.43 7.09
N TYR A 98 16.53 6.48 5.76
CA TYR A 98 17.80 6.51 5.03
C TYR A 98 17.84 7.77 4.15
N PRO A 99 19.01 8.16 3.61
CA PRO A 99 19.13 9.40 2.83
C PRO A 99 18.19 9.54 1.62
N HIS A 100 17.69 8.41 1.08
CA HIS A 100 16.92 8.40 -0.16
C HIS A 100 15.55 7.71 -0.05
N TRP A 101 15.29 6.98 1.03
CA TRP A 101 14.03 6.25 1.25
C TRP A 101 13.79 6.03 2.74
N SER A 102 12.59 5.60 3.09
CA SER A 102 12.25 5.09 4.41
C SER A 102 11.71 3.66 4.30
N ILE A 103 11.86 2.91 5.38
CA ILE A 103 11.25 1.59 5.55
C ILE A 103 10.38 1.65 6.78
N SER A 104 9.09 1.35 6.62
CA SER A 104 8.11 1.29 7.71
C SER A 104 7.61 -0.15 7.84
N GLU A 105 7.66 -0.69 9.06
CA GLU A 105 7.18 -2.03 9.38
C GLU A 105 5.80 -1.93 10.01
N PHE A 106 4.84 -2.67 9.47
CA PHE A 106 3.44 -2.60 9.90
C PHE A 106 2.94 -3.96 10.40
N MET A 107 2.11 -3.92 11.44
CA MET A 107 1.25 -5.03 11.83
C MET A 107 -0.16 -4.75 11.32
N MET A 108 -0.79 -5.77 10.74
CA MET A 108 -2.18 -5.72 10.29
C MET A 108 -3.01 -6.75 11.07
N CYS A 109 -4.22 -6.37 11.48
CA CYS A 109 -5.23 -7.29 12.01
C CYS A 109 -6.63 -6.91 11.50
N GLN A 110 -7.53 -7.92 11.44
CA GLN A 110 -8.95 -7.79 11.09
C GLN A 110 -9.76 -8.44 12.21
#